data_AF-A0A832GRF0-F1
#
_entry.id   AF-A0A832GRF0-F1
#
_cell.length_a   1.000
_cell.length_b   1.000
_cell.length_c   1.000
_cell.angle_alpha   90.00
_cell.angle_beta   90.00
_cell.angle_gamma   90.00
#
_symmetry.space_group_name_H-M   'P 1'
#
loop_
_entity.id
_entity.type
_entity.pdbx_description
1 polymer ?
#
loop_
_entity_poly.entity_id
_entity_poly.type
_entity_poly.pdbx_seq_one_letter_code
_entity_poly.pdbx_strand_id
1 'polypeptide(L)'
;MERSLYIGIIQPSSPPERELLEKGLEVLRKKGIPFKSLVDLEESPPSHKAFLLYEALTCGKFTHLWAVRGGAGAWKLLPYLDDLFKESYVKQPYLPQLIGFSDITILHAYFWQKFGKKG
;
A
#
# COMPACT_ATOMS: atom_id res chain seq x y z
N MET A 1 23.15 -4.57 2.19
CA MET A 1 22.96 -3.29 2.91
C MET A 1 21.52 -3.28 3.40
N GLU A 2 21.30 -3.41 4.69
CA GLU A 2 19.96 -3.47 5.28
C GLU A 2 19.30 -2.09 5.11
N ARG A 3 18.15 -2.01 4.43
CA ARG A 3 17.45 -0.72 4.26
C ARG A 3 16.86 -0.34 5.62
N SER A 4 17.11 0.90 6.05
CA SER A 4 16.48 1.46 7.24
C SER A 4 14.95 1.39 7.09
N LEU A 5 14.27 0.89 8.12
CA LEU A 5 12.80 0.84 8.17
C LEU A 5 12.22 2.20 7.80
N TYR A 6 11.30 2.21 6.85
CA TYR A 6 10.45 3.35 6.52
C TYR A 6 9.11 2.88 5.97
N ILE A 7 8.01 3.31 6.61
CA ILE A 7 6.66 2.79 6.37
C ILE A 7 5.83 3.80 5.56
N GLY A 8 5.27 3.38 4.43
CA GLY A 8 4.23 4.13 3.73
C GLY A 8 2.87 3.72 4.26
N ILE A 9 2.10 4.64 4.84
CA ILE A 9 0.74 4.37 5.30
C ILE A 9 -0.21 4.61 4.11
N ILE A 10 -0.95 3.58 3.67
CA ILE A 10 -1.71 3.58 2.42
C ILE A 10 -3.20 3.25 2.65
N GLN A 11 -4.04 3.63 1.69
CA GLN A 11 -5.48 3.34 1.69
C GLN A 11 -5.91 2.73 0.34
N PRO A 12 -5.67 1.44 0.10
CA PRO A 12 -6.02 0.80 -1.16
C PRO A 12 -7.51 0.41 -1.25
N SER A 13 -8.26 0.49 -0.15
CA SER A 13 -9.67 0.11 -0.07
C SER A 13 -10.52 1.28 0.43
N SER A 14 -11.39 1.04 1.41
CA SER A 14 -12.25 2.06 2.02
C SER A 14 -11.45 3.07 2.85
N PRO A 15 -11.90 4.34 2.93
CA PRO A 15 -11.25 5.34 3.76
C PRO A 15 -11.41 5.06 5.25
N PRO A 16 -10.38 5.34 6.08
CA PRO A 16 -10.50 5.29 7.52
C PRO A 16 -11.25 6.53 8.04
N GLU A 17 -11.77 6.44 9.26
CA GLU A 17 -12.20 7.63 9.99
C GLU A 17 -10.98 8.48 10.37
N ARG A 18 -11.06 9.80 10.16
CA ARG A 18 -9.95 10.73 10.39
C ARG A 18 -9.39 10.65 11.81
N GLU A 19 -10.27 10.59 12.82
CA GLU A 19 -9.84 10.54 14.23
C GLU A 19 -9.10 9.24 14.55
N LEU A 20 -9.58 8.10 14.05
CA LEU A 20 -8.92 6.80 14.25
C LEU A 20 -7.58 6.73 13.53
N LEU A 21 -7.48 7.30 12.32
CA LEU A 21 -6.23 7.42 11.60
C LEU A 21 -5.21 8.21 12.43
N GLU A 22 -5.55 9.42 12.90
CA GLU A 22 -4.61 10.25 13.66
C GLU A 22 -4.17 9.59 14.97
N LYS A 23 -5.09 8.91 15.68
CA LYS A 23 -4.73 8.12 16.87
C LYS A 23 -3.69 7.04 16.55
N GLY A 24 -3.87 6.31 15.44
CA GLY A 24 -2.92 5.30 14.99
C GLY A 24 -1.56 5.89 14.59
N LEU A 25 -1.56 6.99 13.84
CA LEU A 25 -0.33 7.70 13.45
C LEU A 25 0.43 8.22 14.68
N GLU A 26 -0.28 8.68 15.70
CA GLU A 26 0.32 9.16 16.94
C GLU A 26 1.05 8.05 17.71
N VAL A 27 0.55 6.81 17.66
CA VAL A 27 1.28 5.66 18.23
C VAL A 27 2.62 5.45 17.51
N LEU A 28 2.65 5.55 16.18
CA LEU A 28 3.89 5.43 15.41
C LEU A 28 4.87 6.57 15.74
N ARG A 29 4.39 7.81 15.85
CA ARG A 29 5.20 8.97 16.26
C ARG A 29 5.82 8.77 17.63
N LYS A 30 5.02 8.37 18.64
CA LYS A 30 5.49 8.10 20.01
C LYS A 30 6.52 6.98 20.10
N LYS A 31 6.47 6.02 19.18
CA LYS A 31 7.43 4.91 19.09
C LYS A 31 8.67 5.25 18.26
N GLY A 32 8.76 6.45 17.69
CA GLY A 32 9.87 6.86 16.83
C GLY A 32 9.97 6.04 15.54
N ILE A 33 8.86 5.42 15.10
CA ILE A 33 8.84 4.65 13.86
C ILE A 33 8.69 5.64 12.71
N PRO A 34 9.62 5.68 11.75
CA PRO A 34 9.54 6.63 10.64
C PRO A 34 8.47 6.16 9.63
N PHE A 35 7.55 7.05 9.30
CA PHE A 35 6.50 6.78 8.32
C PHE A 35 6.16 8.00 7.47
N LYS A 36 5.43 7.77 6.37
CA LYS A 36 4.73 8.81 5.59
C LYS A 36 3.30 8.39 5.35
N SER A 37 2.34 9.25 5.68
CA SER A 37 0.95 9.03 5.30
C SER A 37 0.72 9.42 3.84
N LEU A 38 0.18 8.48 3.07
CA LEU A 38 -0.29 8.63 1.70
C LEU A 38 -1.81 8.41 1.63
N VAL A 39 -2.48 8.47 2.79
CA VAL A 39 -3.92 8.24 2.90
C VAL A 39 -4.66 9.45 2.34
N ASP A 40 -5.50 9.17 1.36
CA ASP A 40 -6.47 10.11 0.83
C ASP A 40 -7.83 9.86 1.50
N LEU A 41 -8.23 10.77 2.39
CA LEU A 41 -9.49 10.64 3.15
C LEU A 41 -10.72 10.87 2.27
N GLU A 42 -10.56 11.35 1.04
CA GLU A 42 -11.64 11.48 0.08
C GLU A 42 -11.85 10.17 -0.68
N GLU A 43 -13.07 9.97 -1.19
CA GLU A 43 -13.37 8.78 -1.98
C GLU A 43 -12.81 8.95 -3.40
N SER A 44 -11.60 8.44 -3.61
CA SER A 44 -10.97 8.44 -4.94
C SER A 44 -11.37 7.23 -5.79
N PRO A 45 -11.41 7.37 -7.14
CA PRO A 45 -11.67 6.25 -8.05
C PRO A 45 -10.65 5.11 -7.90
N PRO A 46 -11.04 3.85 -8.19
CA PRO A 46 -10.12 2.71 -8.12
C PRO A 46 -8.83 2.86 -8.93
N SER A 47 -8.90 3.50 -10.10
CA SER A 47 -7.73 3.77 -10.95
C SER A 47 -6.73 4.69 -10.26
N HIS A 48 -7.20 5.74 -9.58
CA HIS A 48 -6.34 6.65 -8.84
C HIS A 48 -5.69 5.95 -7.63
N LYS A 49 -6.47 5.15 -6.88
CA LYS A 49 -5.93 4.35 -5.77
C LYS A 49 -4.89 3.32 -6.23
N ALA A 50 -5.12 2.68 -7.38
CA ALA A 50 -4.15 1.77 -7.99
C ALA A 50 -2.86 2.49 -8.40
N PHE A 51 -2.96 3.67 -8.99
CA PHE A 51 -1.81 4.50 -9.33
C PHE A 51 -1.00 4.91 -8.09
N LEU A 52 -1.65 5.41 -7.03
CA LEU A 52 -0.97 5.77 -5.78
C LEU A 52 -0.29 4.57 -5.12
N LEU A 53 -0.95 3.40 -5.13
CA LEU A 53 -0.36 2.16 -4.63
C LEU A 53 0.85 1.74 -5.47
N TYR A 54 0.75 1.80 -6.80
CA TYR A 54 1.85 1.49 -7.70
C TYR A 54 3.05 2.41 -7.50
N GLU A 55 2.84 3.72 -7.37
CA GLU A 55 3.89 4.70 -7.06
C GLU A 55 4.55 4.39 -5.71
N ALA A 56 3.76 4.12 -4.67
CA ALA A 56 4.28 3.76 -3.36
C ALA A 56 5.13 2.46 -3.40
N LEU A 57 4.69 1.48 -4.19
CA LEU A 57 5.38 0.20 -4.39
C LEU A 57 6.70 0.36 -5.16
N THR A 58 6.77 1.26 -6.14
CA THR A 58 7.88 1.33 -7.11
C THR A 58 8.84 2.49 -6.87
N CYS A 59 8.49 3.49 -6.06
CA CYS A 59 9.36 4.66 -5.80
C CYS A 59 10.67 4.35 -5.07
N GLY A 60 10.86 3.11 -4.57
CA GLY A 60 12.07 2.68 -3.89
C GLY A 60 12.33 3.30 -2.51
N LYS A 61 11.42 4.15 -2.01
CA LYS A 61 11.56 4.87 -0.73
C LYS A 61 11.16 4.03 0.47
N PHE A 62 10.15 3.18 0.32
CA PHE A 62 9.56 2.45 1.44
C PHE A 62 10.14 1.04 1.55
N THR A 63 10.23 0.58 2.79
CA THR A 63 10.52 -0.82 3.12
C THR A 63 9.23 -1.61 3.35
N HIS A 64 8.20 -0.92 3.84
CA HIS A 64 6.88 -1.49 4.14
C HIS A 64 5.79 -0.53 3.69
N LEU A 65 4.65 -1.07 3.27
CA LEU A 65 3.41 -0.34 3.06
C LEU A 65 2.36 -0.89 4.01
N TRP A 66 1.77 -0.05 4.84
CA TRP A 66 0.75 -0.46 5.81
C TRP A 66 -0.61 0.10 5.40
N ALA A 67 -1.52 -0.79 5.02
CA ALA A 67 -2.91 -0.47 4.75
C ALA A 67 -3.64 -0.09 6.04
N VAL A 68 -4.17 1.14 6.07
CA VAL A 68 -4.88 1.68 7.25
C VAL A 68 -6.16 0.95 7.57
N ARG A 69 -6.82 0.39 6.56
CA ARG A 69 -8.05 -0.38 6.71
C ARG A 69 -8.25 -1.29 5.50
N GLY A 70 -8.89 -2.43 5.74
CA GLY A 70 -9.62 -3.15 4.71
C GLY A 70 -10.98 -2.49 4.40
N GLY A 71 -11.88 -3.24 3.78
CA GLY A 71 -13.20 -2.75 3.41
C GLY A 71 -13.75 -3.52 2.22
N ALA A 72 -14.20 -2.80 1.20
CA ALA A 72 -14.65 -3.39 -0.06
C ALA A 72 -14.12 -2.57 -1.23
N GLY A 73 -13.00 -3.00 -1.83
CA GLY A 73 -12.47 -2.28 -2.99
C GLY A 73 -11.14 -2.76 -3.53
N ALA A 74 -10.37 -3.54 -2.77
CA ALA A 74 -9.02 -3.97 -3.16
C ALA A 74 -9.01 -4.71 -4.51
N TRP A 75 -10.00 -5.56 -4.77
CA TRP A 75 -10.12 -6.28 -6.05
C TRP A 75 -10.32 -5.34 -7.27
N LYS A 76 -10.91 -4.15 -7.06
CA LYS A 76 -11.14 -3.18 -8.14
C LYS A 76 -9.84 -2.56 -8.63
N LEU A 77 -8.75 -2.66 -7.86
CA LEU A 77 -7.44 -2.12 -8.24
C LEU A 77 -6.71 -3.07 -9.21
N LEU A 78 -7.02 -4.37 -9.22
CA LEU A 78 -6.22 -5.39 -9.91
C LEU A 78 -6.06 -5.14 -11.42
N PRO A 79 -7.12 -4.78 -12.19
CA PRO A 79 -6.96 -4.53 -13.62
C PRO A 79 -6.01 -3.36 -13.90
N TYR A 80 -6.11 -2.29 -13.11
CA TYR A 80 -5.24 -1.11 -13.25
C TYR A 80 -3.79 -1.41 -12.83
N LEU A 81 -3.60 -2.20 -11.76
CA LEU A 81 -2.27 -2.67 -11.38
C LEU A 81 -1.68 -3.56 -12.47
N ASP A 82 -2.48 -4.39 -13.13
CA ASP A 82 -2.01 -5.21 -14.25
C ASP A 82 -1.48 -4.37 -15.40
N ASP A 83 -2.22 -3.34 -15.80
CA ASP A 83 -1.79 -2.44 -16.88
C ASP A 83 -0.55 -1.64 -16.49
N LEU A 84 -0.52 -1.06 -15.27
CA LEU A 84 0.65 -0.32 -14.77
C LEU A 84 1.92 -1.18 -14.70
N PHE A 85 1.82 -2.44 -14.23
CA PHE A 85 2.97 -3.33 -14.16
C PHE A 85 3.39 -3.89 -15.53
N LYS A 86 2.46 -4.04 -16.49
CA LYS A 86 2.80 -4.46 -17.87
C LYS A 86 3.61 -3.39 -18.59
N GLU A 87 3.26 -2.12 -18.41
CA GLU A 87 3.96 -0.98 -19.02
C GLU A 87 5.32 -0.71 -18.36
N SER A 88 5.55 -1.23 -17.15
CA SER A 88 6.82 -1.05 -16.46
C SER A 88 7.92 -1.92 -17.08
N TYR A 89 9.06 -1.30 -17.44
CA TYR A 89 10.29 -2.00 -17.84
C TYR A 89 10.95 -2.76 -16.67
N VAL A 90 10.40 -2.67 -15.46
CA VAL A 90 11.01 -3.23 -14.25
C VAL A 90 10.66 -4.70 -14.15
N LYS A 91 11.55 -5.56 -14.65
CA LYS A 91 11.32 -7.02 -14.72
C LYS A 91 11.00 -7.67 -13.37
N GLN A 92 11.49 -7.12 -12.24
CA GLN A 92 11.07 -7.48 -10.88
C GLN A 92 11.42 -6.33 -9.89
N PRO A 93 10.49 -5.41 -9.58
CA PRO A 93 10.78 -4.35 -8.61
C PRO A 93 11.03 -4.96 -7.23
N TYR A 94 12.02 -4.43 -6.49
CA TYR A 94 12.09 -4.67 -5.04
C TYR A 94 10.91 -3.96 -4.39
N LEU A 95 9.80 -4.68 -4.22
CA LEU A 95 8.59 -4.17 -3.60
C LEU A 95 8.73 -4.13 -2.08
N PRO A 96 8.22 -3.08 -1.41
CA PRO A 96 8.08 -3.07 0.04
C PRO A 96 7.13 -4.18 0.51
N GLN A 97 7.29 -4.63 1.75
CA GLN A 97 6.38 -5.58 2.38
C GLN A 97 5.02 -4.92 2.64
N LEU A 98 3.93 -5.57 2.27
CA LEU A 98 2.57 -5.11 2.52
C LEU A 98 2.13 -5.56 3.93
N ILE A 99 1.50 -4.66 4.66
CA ILE A 99 0.93 -4.92 5.99
C ILE A 99 -0.54 -4.58 5.92
N GLY A 100 -1.39 -5.54 6.29
CA GLY A 100 -2.84 -5.38 6.29
C GLY A 100 -3.53 -6.73 6.28
N PHE A 101 -4.83 -6.71 6.55
CA PHE A 101 -5.69 -7.91 6.60
C PHE A 101 -7.08 -7.58 6.05
N SER A 102 -8.03 -8.53 6.13
CA SER A 102 -9.38 -8.40 5.56
C SER A 102 -9.31 -8.25 4.04
N ASP A 103 -10.00 -7.29 3.42
CA ASP A 103 -9.98 -7.01 1.97
C ASP A 103 -8.56 -6.90 1.37
N ILE A 104 -7.58 -6.51 2.18
CA ILE A 104 -6.17 -6.41 1.78
C ILE A 104 -5.57 -7.78 1.43
N THR A 105 -6.17 -8.88 1.90
CA THR A 105 -5.80 -10.26 1.51
C THR A 105 -5.83 -10.46 0.00
N ILE A 106 -6.70 -9.74 -0.71
CA ILE A 106 -6.77 -9.79 -2.18
C ILE A 106 -5.46 -9.28 -2.80
N LEU A 107 -4.90 -8.20 -2.25
CA LEU A 107 -3.61 -7.66 -2.71
C LEU A 107 -2.45 -8.58 -2.33
N HIS A 108 -2.48 -9.16 -1.12
CA HIS A 108 -1.51 -10.18 -0.72
C HIS A 108 -1.47 -11.36 -1.69
N ALA A 109 -2.64 -11.91 -2.03
CA ALA A 109 -2.76 -13.00 -2.99
C ALA A 109 -2.30 -12.57 -4.40
N TYR A 110 -2.68 -11.38 -4.85
CA TYR A 110 -2.26 -10.83 -6.13
C TYR A 110 -0.73 -10.70 -6.25
N PHE A 111 -0.07 -10.06 -5.27
CA PHE A 111 1.37 -9.87 -5.29
C PHE A 111 2.14 -11.20 -5.16
N TRP A 112 1.60 -12.14 -4.37
CA TRP A 112 2.16 -13.49 -4.28
C TRP A 112 2.09 -14.21 -5.63
N GLN A 113 0.94 -14.22 -6.29
CA GLN A 113 0.76 -14.89 -7.59
C GLN A 113 1.61 -14.24 -8.69
N LYS A 114 1.70 -12.91 -8.73
CA LYS A 114 2.37 -12.18 -9.81
C LYS A 114 3.88 -12.13 -9.66
N PHE A 115 4.39 -12.03 -8.44
CA PHE A 115 5.82 -11.77 -8.19
C PHE A 115 6.50 -12.82 -7.30
N GLY A 116 5.77 -13.81 -6.78
CA GLY A 116 6.31 -14.76 -5.79
C GLY A 116 6.74 -14.08 -4.48
N LYS A 117 6.24 -12.87 -4.21
CA LYS A 117 6.61 -12.08 -3.04
C LYS A 117 5.54 -12.19 -1.99
N LYS A 118 5.98 -12.34 -0.74
CA LYS A 118 5.11 -12.15 0.41
C LYS A 118 4.67 -10.69 0.35
N GLY A 119 3.42 -10.50 -0.08
CA GLY A 119 2.65 -9.32 0.32
C GLY A 119 2.81 -9.22 1.82
#